data_AF-A0A0J1FYB0-F1
#
_entry.id   AF-A0A0J1FYB0-F1
#
_cell.length_a   1.000
_cell.length_b   1.000
_cell.length_c   1.000
_cell.angle_alpha   90.00
_cell.angle_beta   90.00
_cell.angle_gamma   90.00
#
_symmetry.space_group_name_H-M   'P 1'
#
loop_
_entity.id
_entity.type
_entity.pdbx_description
1 polymer ?
#
loop_
_entity_poly.entity_id
_entity_poly.type
_entity_poly.pdbx_seq_one_letter_code
_entity_poly.pdbx_strand_id
1 'polypeptide(L)'
;GRGTLLSGLALATLGAAALIDIPRMPYWALALAIGVANFGAGQTIPAMNLAVMQAAGPAEANLAAASLNASRQIGSLLGVAIASVILHAIADSELATAAGFAVIAAAYAGGLGLVFKTLRPG
;
A
#
# COMPACT_ATOMS: atom_id res chain seq x y z
N GLY A 1 -9.35 -9.29 9.47
CA GLY A 1 -10.61 -8.55 9.77
C GLY A 1 -10.43 -7.07 9.54
N ARG A 2 -11.49 -6.26 9.66
CA ARG A 2 -11.45 -4.79 9.44
C ARG A 2 -10.35 -4.11 10.27
N GLY A 3 -10.17 -4.49 11.53
CA GLY A 3 -9.12 -3.93 12.40
C GLY A 3 -7.69 -4.16 11.86
N THR A 4 -7.40 -5.35 11.33
CA THR A 4 -6.10 -5.67 10.71
C THR A 4 -5.84 -4.84 9.46
N LEU A 5 -6.87 -4.61 8.64
CA LEU A 5 -6.75 -3.76 7.44
C LEU A 5 -6.50 -2.30 7.80
N LEU A 6 -7.25 -1.77 8.78
CA LEU A 6 -7.10 -0.39 9.23
C LEU A 6 -5.71 -0.16 9.86
N SER A 7 -5.29 -1.01 10.79
CA SER A 7 -3.98 -0.89 11.43
C SER A 7 -2.83 -1.09 10.43
N GLY A 8 -2.92 -2.11 9.57
CA GLY A 8 -1.92 -2.38 8.54
C GLY A 8 -1.76 -1.21 7.55
N LEU A 9 -2.88 -0.68 7.02
CA LEU A 9 -2.85 0.45 6.09
C LEU A 9 -2.40 1.75 6.78
N ALA A 10 -2.77 1.97 8.05
CA ALA A 10 -2.29 3.12 8.80
C ALA A 10 -0.78 3.07 9.00
N LEU A 11 -0.24 1.92 9.42
CA LEU A 11 1.21 1.73 9.57
C LEU A 11 1.94 1.87 8.22
N ALA A 12 1.40 1.28 7.15
CA ALA A 12 1.96 1.40 5.81
C ALA A 12 1.98 2.87 5.34
N THR A 13 0.91 3.61 5.58
CA THR A 13 0.80 5.05 5.27
C THR A 13 1.82 5.87 6.04
N LEU A 14 1.91 5.68 7.37
CA LEU A 14 2.83 6.43 8.22
C LEU A 14 4.29 6.12 7.88
N GLY A 15 4.63 4.86 7.66
CA GLY A 15 5.98 4.45 7.25
C GLY A 15 6.36 5.05 5.89
N ALA A 16 5.47 4.98 4.90
CA ALA A 16 5.71 5.58 3.59
C ALA A 16 5.80 7.11 3.64
N ALA A 17 4.95 7.77 4.45
CA ALA A 17 4.99 9.22 4.62
C ALA A 17 6.28 9.69 5.31
N ALA A 18 6.79 8.92 6.29
CA ALA A 18 8.08 9.20 6.91
C ALA A 18 9.23 9.15 5.88
N LEU A 19 9.16 8.23 4.92
CA LEU A 19 10.17 8.09 3.86
C LEU A 19 10.19 9.22 2.82
N ILE A 20 9.31 10.23 2.92
CA ILE A 20 9.39 11.44 2.08
C ILE A 20 10.66 12.23 2.39
N ASP A 21 11.14 12.22 3.64
CA ASP A 21 12.31 12.99 4.11
C ASP A 21 13.58 12.12 4.24
N ILE A 22 13.70 11.07 3.42
CA ILE A 22 14.84 10.12 3.45
C ILE A 22 16.22 10.81 3.52
N PRO A 23 16.54 11.84 2.72
CA PRO A 23 17.89 12.43 2.70
C PRO A 23 18.37 12.95 4.06
N ARG A 24 17.44 13.24 4.97
CA ARG A 24 17.72 13.81 6.29
C ARG A 24 17.68 12.76 7.42
N MET A 25 17.36 11.51 7.12
CA MET A 25 17.16 10.48 8.14
C MET A 25 18.48 9.80 8.56
N PRO A 26 18.75 9.68 9.87
CA PRO A 26 19.78 8.75 10.33
C PRO A 26 19.37 7.31 10.03
N TYR A 27 20.35 6.42 9.82
CA TYR A 27 20.10 5.04 9.35
C TYR A 27 19.10 4.25 10.21
N TRP A 28 19.10 4.42 11.54
CA TRP A 28 18.15 3.73 12.41
C TRP A 28 16.70 4.16 12.15
N ALA A 29 16.48 5.45 11.85
CA ALA A 29 15.15 5.99 11.57
C ALA A 29 14.66 5.54 10.20
N LEU A 30 15.57 5.49 9.22
CA LEU A 30 15.30 4.90 7.91
C LEU A 30 14.89 3.43 8.03
N ALA A 31 15.68 2.62 8.75
CA ALA A 31 15.39 1.20 8.96
C ALA A 31 14.04 1.00 9.67
N LEU A 32 13.72 1.84 10.66
CA LEU A 32 12.44 1.81 11.34
C LEU A 32 11.29 2.18 10.39
N ALA A 33 11.42 3.24 9.59
CA ALA A 33 10.39 3.68 8.65
C ALA A 33 10.10 2.62 7.58
N ILE A 34 11.15 2.03 7.00
CA ILE A 34 11.04 0.89 6.06
C ILE A 34 10.37 -0.30 6.75
N GLY A 35 10.80 -0.62 7.98
CA GLY A 35 10.23 -1.72 8.76
C GLY A 35 8.74 -1.53 9.02
N VAL A 36 8.33 -0.34 9.46
CA VAL A 36 6.92 0.01 9.72
C VAL A 36 6.10 -0.05 8.44
N ALA A 37 6.60 0.51 7.33
CA ALA A 37 5.91 0.49 6.05
C ALA A 37 5.65 -0.96 5.57
N ASN A 38 6.68 -1.80 5.59
CA ASN A 38 6.61 -3.18 5.13
C ASN A 38 5.82 -4.07 6.08
N PHE A 39 5.91 -3.85 7.40
CA PHE A 39 5.12 -4.57 8.39
C PHE A 39 3.62 -4.25 8.24
N GLY A 40 3.27 -2.99 7.99
CA GLY A 40 1.89 -2.58 7.70
C GLY A 40 1.36 -3.23 6.42
N ALA A 41 2.13 -3.18 5.33
CA ALA A 41 1.78 -3.83 4.07
C ALA A 41 1.65 -5.35 4.21
N GLY A 42 2.61 -5.98 4.91
CA GLY A 42 2.66 -7.43 5.13
C GLY A 42 1.45 -7.99 5.89
N GLN A 43 0.87 -7.22 6.80
CA GLN A 43 -0.39 -7.59 7.47
C GLN A 43 -1.62 -7.34 6.60
N THR A 44 -1.60 -6.25 5.83
CA THR A 44 -2.72 -5.83 4.98
C THR A 44 -3.01 -6.85 3.88
N ILE A 45 -1.97 -7.36 3.22
CA ILE A 45 -2.10 -8.28 2.08
C ILE A 45 -2.90 -9.55 2.41
N PRO A 46 -2.54 -10.37 3.42
CA PRO A 46 -3.30 -11.58 3.75
C PRO A 46 -4.71 -11.25 4.25
N ALA A 47 -4.88 -10.17 5.02
CA ALA A 47 -6.19 -9.75 5.51
C ALA A 47 -7.13 -9.32 4.37
N MET A 48 -6.60 -8.64 3.35
CA MET A 48 -7.34 -8.23 2.15
C MET A 48 -7.74 -9.45 1.33
N ASN A 49 -6.82 -10.37 1.09
CA ASN A 49 -7.09 -11.59 0.33
C ASN A 49 -8.21 -12.39 0.99
N LEU A 50 -8.11 -12.58 2.31
CA LEU A 50 -9.14 -13.29 3.07
C LEU A 50 -10.50 -12.59 2.95
N ALA A 51 -10.54 -11.26 3.08
CA ALA A 51 -11.78 -10.51 2.96
C ALA A 51 -12.44 -10.67 1.58
N VAL A 52 -11.65 -10.64 0.50
CA VAL A 52 -12.17 -10.84 -0.87
C VAL A 52 -12.70 -12.25 -1.05
N MET A 53 -11.95 -13.27 -0.60
CA MET A 53 -12.40 -14.66 -0.72
C MET A 53 -13.66 -14.94 0.12
N GLN A 54 -13.74 -14.38 1.32
CA GLN A 54 -14.91 -14.50 2.19
C GLN A 54 -16.14 -13.81 1.59
N ALA A 55 -15.96 -12.65 0.95
CA ALA A 55 -17.05 -11.93 0.30
C ALA A 55 -17.63 -12.68 -0.92
N ALA A 56 -16.78 -13.40 -1.67
CA ALA A 56 -17.21 -14.19 -2.82
C ALA A 56 -17.91 -15.50 -2.43
N GLY A 57 -17.53 -16.08 -1.29
CA GLY A 57 -18.01 -17.38 -0.84
C GLY A 57 -17.41 -18.56 -1.63
N PRO A 58 -17.69 -19.81 -1.22
CA PRO A 58 -17.01 -20.99 -1.78
C PRO A 58 -17.31 -21.26 -3.25
N ALA A 59 -18.53 -20.96 -3.70
CA ALA A 59 -18.96 -21.22 -5.09
C ALA A 59 -18.20 -20.37 -6.12
N GLU A 60 -17.84 -19.13 -5.75
CA GLU A 60 -17.20 -18.15 -6.65
C GLU A 60 -15.71 -17.92 -6.33
N ALA A 61 -15.12 -18.74 -5.45
CA ALA A 61 -13.75 -18.55 -4.97
C ALA A 61 -12.71 -18.52 -6.10
N ASN A 62 -12.89 -19.34 -7.14
CA ASN A 62 -12.01 -19.38 -8.31
C ASN A 62 -12.05 -18.08 -9.12
N LEU A 63 -13.25 -17.53 -9.36
CA LEU A 63 -13.41 -16.26 -10.06
C LEU A 63 -12.88 -15.09 -9.22
N ALA A 64 -13.12 -15.12 -7.91
CA ALA A 64 -12.59 -14.11 -7.00
C ALA A 64 -11.05 -14.12 -6.97
N ALA A 65 -10.42 -15.31 -6.95
CA ALA A 65 -8.97 -15.43 -7.00
C ALA A 65 -8.40 -14.93 -8.34
N ALA A 66 -9.05 -15.26 -9.46
CA ALA A 66 -8.68 -14.75 -10.78
C ALA A 66 -8.79 -13.22 -10.85
N SER A 67 -9.90 -12.65 -10.38
CA SER A 67 -10.12 -11.20 -10.31
C SER A 67 -9.10 -10.50 -9.42
N LEU A 68 -8.78 -11.08 -8.26
CA LEU A 68 -7.76 -10.55 -7.34
C LEU A 68 -6.36 -10.56 -7.98
N ASN A 69 -6.00 -11.63 -8.68
CA ASN A 69 -4.73 -11.71 -9.40
C ASN A 69 -4.66 -10.73 -10.57
N ALA A 70 -5.75 -10.57 -11.34
CA ALA A 70 -5.83 -9.54 -12.37
C ALA A 70 -5.66 -8.13 -11.79
N SER A 71 -6.32 -7.84 -10.66
CA SER A 71 -6.21 -6.56 -9.95
C SER A 71 -4.76 -6.27 -9.50
N ARG A 72 -4.03 -7.28 -9.02
CA ARG A 72 -2.61 -7.14 -8.65
C ARG A 72 -1.72 -6.87 -9.86
N GLN A 73 -1.95 -7.57 -10.97
CA GLN A 73 -1.18 -7.35 -12.20
C GLN A 73 -1.38 -5.92 -12.72
N ILE A 74 -2.63 -5.47 -12.78
CA ILE A 74 -2.95 -4.08 -13.14
C ILE A 74 -2.29 -3.10 -12.16
N GLY A 75 -2.40 -3.34 -10.86
CA GLY A 75 -1.77 -2.51 -9.83
C GLY A 75 -0.25 -2.42 -9.96
N SER A 76 0.42 -3.54 -10.26
CA SER A 76 1.87 -3.59 -10.51
C SER A 76 2.26 -2.78 -11.74
N LEU A 77 1.54 -2.95 -12.84
CA LEU A 77 1.77 -2.19 -14.07
C LEU A 77 1.60 -0.69 -13.86
N LEU A 78 0.52 -0.28 -13.18
CA LEU A 78 0.28 1.13 -12.85
C LEU A 78 1.37 1.67 -11.92
N GLY A 79 1.76 0.92 -10.89
CA GLY A 79 2.81 1.32 -9.97
C GLY A 79 4.15 1.54 -10.69
N VAL A 80 4.54 0.62 -11.56
CA VAL A 80 5.78 0.74 -12.37
C VAL A 80 5.70 1.92 -13.33
N ALA A 81 4.56 2.13 -14.00
CA ALA A 81 4.37 3.26 -14.90
C ALA A 81 4.47 4.60 -14.16
N ILE A 82 3.80 4.73 -13.01
CA ILE A 82 3.86 5.94 -12.18
C ILE A 82 5.28 6.19 -11.67
N ALA A 83 5.95 5.16 -11.13
CA ALA A 83 7.33 5.27 -10.68
C ALA A 83 8.27 5.69 -11.83
N SER A 84 8.09 5.10 -13.02
CA SER A 84 8.84 5.45 -14.21
C SER A 84 8.63 6.91 -14.61
N VAL A 85 7.38 7.39 -14.62
CA VAL A 85 7.08 8.80 -14.93
C VAL A 85 7.74 9.74 -13.92
N ILE A 86 7.63 9.46 -12.63
CA ILE A 86 8.23 10.29 -11.57
C ILE A 86 9.75 10.38 -11.77
N LEU A 87 10.42 9.24 -11.94
CA LEU A 87 11.88 9.17 -12.07
C LEU A 87 12.41 9.78 -13.37
N HIS A 88 11.62 9.80 -14.45
CA HIS A 88 12.04 10.42 -15.72
C HIS A 88 11.66 11.90 -15.82
N ALA A 89 10.56 12.32 -15.19
CA ALA A 89 10.05 13.69 -15.32
C ALA A 89 10.69 14.65 -14.31
N ILE A 90 11.18 14.15 -13.16
CA ILE A 90 11.79 14.96 -12.11
C ILE A 90 13.31 14.77 -12.17
N ALA A 91 14.03 15.83 -12.54
CA ALA A 91 15.50 15.78 -12.66
C ALA A 91 16.21 15.72 -11.30
N ASP A 92 15.60 16.27 -10.26
CA ASP A 92 16.12 16.21 -8.89
C ASP A 92 15.80 14.85 -8.25
N SER A 93 16.84 14.06 -7.99
CA SER A 93 16.70 12.70 -7.46
C SER A 93 16.08 12.63 -6.07
N GLU A 94 16.32 13.63 -5.21
CA GLU A 94 15.74 13.68 -3.86
C GLU A 94 14.24 13.98 -3.97
N LEU A 95 13.86 14.96 -4.78
CA LEU A 95 12.46 15.29 -5.03
C LEU A 95 11.72 14.14 -5.73
N ALA A 96 12.36 13.45 -6.67
CA ALA A 96 11.77 12.29 -7.34
C ALA A 96 11.49 11.16 -6.36
N THR A 97 12.44 10.89 -5.45
CA THR A 97 12.30 9.89 -4.39
C THR A 97 11.17 10.27 -3.42
N ALA A 98 11.17 11.52 -2.96
CA ALA A 98 10.13 12.06 -2.07
C ALA A 98 8.73 11.98 -2.71
N ALA A 99 8.61 12.33 -3.99
CA ALA A 99 7.37 12.23 -4.75
C ALA A 99 6.90 10.78 -4.88
N GLY A 100 7.81 9.83 -5.13
CA GLY A 100 7.50 8.41 -5.16
C GLY A 100 6.89 7.90 -3.85
N PHE A 101 7.52 8.22 -2.71
CA PHE A 101 7.00 7.86 -1.40
C PHE A 101 5.69 8.59 -1.05
N ALA A 102 5.53 9.84 -1.46
CA ALA A 102 4.28 10.58 -1.29
C ALA A 102 3.11 9.92 -2.04
N VAL A 103 3.34 9.44 -3.27
CA VAL A 103 2.33 8.69 -4.04
C VAL A 103 1.97 7.37 -3.37
N ILE A 104 2.96 6.62 -2.88
CA ILE A 104 2.73 5.37 -2.15
C ILE A 104 1.92 5.64 -0.87
N ALA A 105 2.30 6.65 -0.09
CA ALA A 105 1.59 7.05 1.12
C ALA A 105 0.14 7.46 0.81
N ALA A 106 -0.08 8.24 -0.26
CA ALA A 106 -1.42 8.63 -0.70
C ALA A 106 -2.27 7.42 -1.12
N ALA A 107 -1.68 6.44 -1.81
CA ALA A 107 -2.38 5.22 -2.19
C ALA A 107 -2.81 4.40 -0.96
N TYR A 108 -1.92 4.23 0.04
CA TYR A 108 -2.28 3.57 1.29
C TYR A 108 -3.33 4.35 2.10
N ALA A 109 -3.22 5.67 2.17
CA ALA A 109 -4.20 6.53 2.83
C ALA A 109 -5.57 6.45 2.15
N GLY A 110 -5.61 6.40 0.82
CA GLY A 110 -6.83 6.19 0.04
C GLY A 110 -7.46 4.83 0.36
N GLY A 111 -6.66 3.76 0.38
CA GLY A 111 -7.10 2.43 0.81
C GLY A 111 -7.64 2.44 2.25
N LEU A 112 -6.96 3.12 3.17
CA LEU A 112 -7.37 3.25 4.56
C LEU A 112 -8.74 3.94 4.67
N GLY A 113 -8.92 5.06 3.95
CA GLY A 113 -10.18 5.79 3.90
C GLY A 113 -11.33 4.97 3.30
N LEU A 114 -11.06 4.19 2.25
CA LEU A 114 -12.02 3.26 1.66
C LEU A 114 -12.43 2.19 2.68
N VAL A 115 -11.47 1.49 3.29
CA VAL A 115 -11.74 0.47 4.32
C VAL A 115 -12.56 1.08 5.45
N PHE A 116 -12.16 2.26 5.94
CA PHE A 116 -12.86 2.96 7.01
C PHE A 116 -14.33 3.23 6.68
N LYS A 117 -14.61 3.67 5.44
CA LYS A 117 -15.95 4.00 4.96
C LYS A 117 -16.81 2.77 4.61
N THR A 118 -16.24 1.73 3.99
CA THR A 118 -17.03 0.66 3.34
C THR A 118 -17.21 -0.59 4.19
N LEU A 119 -16.20 -0.98 4.98
CA LEU A 119 -16.30 -2.19 5.80
C LEU A 119 -17.09 -1.88 7.07
N ARG A 120 -18.11 -2.65 7.45
CA ARG A 120 -18.76 -2.43 8.75
C ARG A 120 -17.90 -3.03 9.88
N PRO A 121 -17.98 -2.53 11.13
CA PRO A 121 -17.44 -3.26 12.26
C PRO A 121 -18.16 -4.61 12.32
N GLY A 122 -17.42 -5.68 12.06
CA GLY A 122 -17.84 -7.05 12.29
C GLY A 122 -17.26 -7.54 13.60
#